data_AF-A0A2P1HA31-F1
#
_entry.id   AF-A0A2P1HA31-F1
#
_cell.length_a   1.000
_cell.length_b   1.000
_cell.length_c   1.000
_cell.angle_alpha   90.00
_cell.angle_beta   90.00
_cell.angle_gamma   90.00
#
_symmetry.space_group_name_H-M   'P 1'
#
loop_
_entity.id
_entity.type
_entity.pdbx_description
1 polymer ?
#
loop_
_entity_poly.entity_id
_entity_poly.type
_entity_poly.pdbx_seq_one_letter_code
_entity_poly.pdbx_strand_id
1 'polypeptide(L)'
;MTEFYDNFLEKISGTPSWSTSQEQTLVEPYTYLASIPGKEVRSALIASFNEWMKCQDSDLEVVKKVVGMLHTASLLMDDVEDDSHLRRGMPVAHKIYGIPQTINSANYVYFLAFQELQRIRPSREGIRIEEMVTQELLNLHRGQGMDLFYRENLVVPTEQEYIEMVNNKTGGLFRIAIKLMMAASPENPPRDYVPLANLIGIIFQIRDDYVNLQSVEYANNKGFCEDFSEGKFSFPIVHAIRADQSNRQILNILRQRPSSPGPKTYAVSYMNQKTNSFSYTRQVLRSLTRQAFEEVKRLGGNPGVEAILKKLEVEEPSEEAEKGLEEALGRLRTQSSNGNGNEVVVDQVSKMSTKTLKVNGGGSHFSTTTNGTNDTH
;
A
#
# COMPACT_ATOMS: atom_id res chain seq x y z
N MET A 1 -48.97 -4.42 18.56
CA MET A 1 -47.76 -4.96 17.89
C MET A 1 -47.91 -5.04 16.37
N THR A 2 -49.10 -5.16 15.80
CA THR A 2 -49.33 -5.17 14.34
C THR A 2 -49.47 -3.78 13.71
N GLU A 3 -49.76 -2.72 14.48
CA GLU A 3 -49.91 -1.33 13.97
C GLU A 3 -48.67 -0.79 13.24
N PHE A 4 -47.47 -1.27 13.59
CA PHE A 4 -46.26 -0.92 12.82
C PHE A 4 -46.35 -1.39 11.36
N TYR A 5 -47.01 -2.52 11.12
CA TYR A 5 -47.20 -3.13 9.81
C TYR A 5 -48.47 -2.63 9.09
N ASP A 6 -49.29 -1.78 9.72
CA ASP A 6 -50.40 -1.14 9.02
C ASP A 6 -49.85 -0.15 7.98
N ASN A 7 -50.42 -0.19 6.77
CA ASN A 7 -49.93 0.53 5.59
C ASN A 7 -48.43 0.31 5.32
N PHE A 8 -47.88 -0.88 5.67
CA PHE A 8 -46.45 -1.17 5.51
C PHE A 8 -45.96 -1.00 4.08
N LEU A 9 -46.79 -1.34 3.08
CA LEU A 9 -46.48 -1.10 1.68
C LEU A 9 -46.20 0.39 1.41
N GLU A 10 -47.02 1.30 1.93
CA GLU A 10 -46.82 2.74 1.79
C GLU A 10 -45.52 3.20 2.48
N LYS A 11 -45.24 2.65 3.68
CA LYS A 11 -44.00 2.93 4.43
C LYS A 11 -42.72 2.49 3.70
N ILE A 12 -42.78 1.44 2.87
CA ILE A 12 -41.62 0.92 2.12
C ILE A 12 -41.60 1.31 0.64
N SER A 13 -42.63 2.01 0.14
CA SER A 13 -42.73 2.38 -1.28
C SER A 13 -41.80 3.53 -1.69
N GLY A 14 -41.28 4.30 -0.72
CA GLY A 14 -40.33 5.38 -0.96
C GLY A 14 -38.88 4.90 -1.07
N THR A 15 -37.98 5.78 -1.50
CA THR A 15 -36.54 5.53 -1.37
C THR A 15 -36.18 5.37 0.11
N PRO A 16 -35.41 4.35 0.49
CA PRO A 16 -34.98 4.18 1.88
C PRO A 16 -34.31 5.44 2.39
N SER A 17 -34.70 5.91 3.57
CA SER A 17 -34.00 7.00 4.23
C SER A 17 -32.63 6.53 4.71
N TRP A 18 -31.62 7.36 4.51
CA TRP A 18 -30.26 7.10 4.96
C TRP A 18 -29.74 8.32 5.72
N SER A 19 -29.47 8.14 7.01
CA SER A 19 -29.03 9.20 7.90
C SER A 19 -27.51 9.34 7.93
N THR A 20 -27.01 10.53 8.29
CA THR A 20 -25.58 10.78 8.49
C THR A 20 -24.95 9.83 9.51
N SER A 21 -25.69 9.45 10.56
CA SER A 21 -25.18 8.51 11.58
C SER A 21 -25.02 7.09 11.03
N GLN A 22 -25.94 6.64 10.17
CA GLN A 22 -25.80 5.35 9.47
C GLN A 22 -24.60 5.38 8.51
N GLU A 23 -24.43 6.48 7.76
CA GLU A 23 -23.28 6.66 6.88
C GLU A 23 -21.97 6.59 7.67
N GLN A 24 -21.84 7.34 8.77
CA GLN A 24 -20.67 7.34 9.65
C GLN A 24 -20.35 5.96 10.20
N THR A 25 -21.37 5.19 10.60
CA THR A 25 -21.21 3.81 11.09
C THR A 25 -20.64 2.91 9.99
N LEU A 26 -21.12 3.06 8.76
CA LEU A 26 -20.71 2.22 7.63
C LEU A 26 -19.27 2.49 7.18
N VAL A 27 -18.83 3.75 7.25
CA VAL A 27 -17.48 4.18 6.83
C VAL A 27 -16.47 4.25 7.97
N GLU A 28 -16.83 3.81 9.18
CA GLU A 28 -15.94 3.90 10.35
C GLU A 28 -14.61 3.15 10.15
N PRO A 29 -14.57 1.88 9.64
CA PRO A 29 -13.32 1.20 9.35
C PRO A 29 -12.44 1.94 8.33
N TYR A 30 -13.06 2.54 7.29
CA TYR A 30 -12.37 3.37 6.32
C TYR A 30 -11.80 4.64 6.94
N THR A 31 -12.60 5.34 7.74
CA THR A 31 -12.21 6.61 8.38
C THR A 31 -11.07 6.37 9.37
N TYR A 32 -11.11 5.26 10.10
CA TYR A 32 -10.02 4.82 10.96
C TYR A 32 -8.70 4.72 10.18
N LEU A 33 -8.67 3.94 9.10
CA LEU A 33 -7.44 3.77 8.32
C LEU A 33 -7.00 5.06 7.61
N ALA A 34 -7.96 5.84 7.09
CA ALA A 34 -7.69 7.12 6.42
C ALA A 34 -7.09 8.17 7.38
N SER A 35 -7.40 8.10 8.67
CA SER A 35 -6.85 9.00 9.70
C SER A 35 -5.38 8.75 10.03
N ILE A 36 -4.87 7.55 9.71
CA ILE A 36 -3.49 7.17 10.00
C ILE A 36 -2.58 7.72 8.88
N PRO A 37 -1.60 8.59 9.18
CA PRO A 37 -0.76 9.21 8.16
C PRO A 37 -0.03 8.18 7.29
N GLY A 38 -0.16 8.30 5.97
CA GLY A 38 0.57 7.49 5.01
C GLY A 38 1.84 8.18 4.49
N LYS A 39 2.66 7.43 3.73
CA LYS A 39 3.67 8.06 2.88
C LYS A 39 2.91 8.69 1.70
N GLU A 40 2.91 10.02 1.61
CA GLU A 40 2.21 10.85 0.60
C GLU A 40 2.75 10.69 -0.84
N VAL A 41 3.24 9.50 -1.21
CA VAL A 41 3.85 9.20 -2.51
C VAL A 41 2.86 9.38 -3.65
N ARG A 42 1.60 8.93 -3.48
CA ARG A 42 0.56 9.05 -4.51
C ARG A 42 0.18 10.51 -4.77
N SER A 43 -0.01 11.30 -3.72
CA SER A 43 -0.30 12.74 -3.83
C SER A 43 0.83 13.48 -4.54
N ALA A 44 2.08 13.18 -4.17
CA ALA A 44 3.27 13.74 -4.82
C ALA A 44 3.37 13.30 -6.29
N LEU A 45 3.02 12.06 -6.61
CA LEU A 45 3.03 11.54 -7.97
C LEU A 45 1.96 12.21 -8.83
N ILE A 46 0.72 12.33 -8.35
CA ILE A 46 -0.35 13.07 -9.04
C ILE A 46 0.10 14.51 -9.30
N ALA A 47 0.65 15.20 -8.30
CA ALA A 47 1.15 16.56 -8.48
C ALA A 47 2.27 16.63 -9.53
N SER A 48 3.21 15.69 -9.49
CA SER A 48 4.33 15.66 -10.43
C SER A 48 3.86 15.38 -11.86
N PHE A 49 2.97 14.43 -12.09
CA PHE A 49 2.41 14.17 -13.43
C PHE A 49 1.54 15.33 -13.93
N ASN A 50 0.91 16.08 -13.03
CA ASN A 50 0.13 17.26 -13.41
C ASN A 50 1.01 18.37 -13.99
N GLU A 51 2.30 18.42 -13.66
CA GLU A 51 3.23 19.34 -14.33
C GLU A 51 3.33 19.08 -15.83
N TRP A 52 3.08 17.86 -16.28
CA TRP A 52 2.95 17.56 -17.70
C TRP A 52 1.52 17.74 -18.22
N MET A 53 0.53 17.21 -17.49
CA MET A 53 -0.83 17.09 -18.00
C MET A 53 -1.68 18.36 -17.86
N LYS A 54 -1.33 19.28 -16.95
CA LYS A 54 -2.00 20.57 -16.76
C LYS A 54 -3.52 20.46 -16.64
N CYS A 55 -4.00 19.49 -15.86
CA CYS A 55 -5.43 19.30 -15.59
C CYS A 55 -5.99 20.48 -14.78
N GLN A 56 -7.30 20.73 -14.88
CA GLN A 56 -7.98 21.71 -14.03
C GLN A 56 -7.99 21.25 -12.57
N ASP A 57 -7.89 22.19 -11.64
CA ASP A 57 -7.85 21.90 -10.20
C ASP A 57 -9.09 21.13 -9.74
N SER A 58 -10.28 21.45 -10.27
CA SER A 58 -11.52 20.73 -9.96
C SER A 58 -11.45 19.25 -10.31
N ASP A 59 -10.91 18.90 -11.47
CA ASP A 59 -10.76 17.50 -11.88
C ASP A 59 -9.66 16.81 -11.06
N LEU A 60 -8.56 17.50 -10.76
CA LEU A 60 -7.48 16.95 -9.93
C LEU A 60 -7.94 16.59 -8.52
N GLU A 61 -8.77 17.42 -7.89
CA GLU A 61 -9.33 17.11 -6.58
C GLU A 61 -10.23 15.87 -6.62
N VAL A 62 -11.02 15.70 -7.68
CA VAL A 62 -11.81 14.48 -7.88
C VAL A 62 -10.89 13.27 -8.08
N VAL A 63 -9.85 13.38 -8.91
CA VAL A 63 -8.86 12.29 -9.12
C VAL A 63 -8.18 11.90 -7.81
N LYS A 64 -7.69 12.88 -7.03
CA LYS A 64 -7.05 12.61 -5.72
C LYS A 64 -8.03 11.90 -4.78
N LYS A 65 -9.27 12.36 -4.73
CA LYS A 65 -10.32 11.75 -3.89
C LYS A 65 -10.61 10.31 -4.30
N VAL A 66 -10.86 10.06 -5.57
CA VAL A 66 -11.12 8.71 -6.11
C VAL A 66 -9.94 7.78 -5.83
N VAL A 67 -8.72 8.18 -6.19
CA VAL A 67 -7.52 7.37 -5.97
C VAL A 67 -7.27 7.10 -4.49
N GLY A 68 -7.50 8.09 -3.62
CA GLY A 68 -7.40 7.95 -2.17
C GLY A 68 -8.41 6.96 -1.60
N MET A 69 -9.67 7.03 -2.07
CA MET A 69 -10.74 6.10 -1.67
C MET A 69 -10.43 4.68 -2.10
N LEU A 70 -10.12 4.47 -3.38
CA LEU A 70 -9.79 3.15 -3.93
C LEU A 70 -8.57 2.53 -3.24
N HIS A 71 -7.53 3.32 -2.98
CA HIS A 71 -6.34 2.82 -2.32
C HIS A 71 -6.60 2.43 -0.85
N THR A 72 -7.30 3.26 -0.08
CA THR A 72 -7.58 2.95 1.32
C THR A 72 -8.54 1.77 1.42
N ALA A 73 -9.55 1.69 0.56
CA ALA A 73 -10.43 0.52 0.47
C ALA A 73 -9.66 -0.76 0.12
N SER A 74 -8.73 -0.70 -0.85
CA SER A 74 -7.92 -1.86 -1.20
C SER A 74 -7.02 -2.31 -0.05
N LEU A 75 -6.47 -1.38 0.74
CA LEU A 75 -5.68 -1.73 1.93
C LEU A 75 -6.52 -2.43 3.01
N LEU A 76 -7.76 -2.01 3.23
CA LEU A 76 -8.66 -2.69 4.17
C LEU A 76 -8.91 -4.15 3.74
N MET A 77 -9.09 -4.38 2.44
CA MET A 77 -9.28 -5.73 1.88
C MET A 77 -7.98 -6.54 1.95
N ASP A 78 -6.85 -5.98 1.51
CA ASP A 78 -5.53 -6.63 1.52
C ASP A 78 -5.14 -7.07 2.93
N ASP A 79 -5.29 -6.19 3.94
CA ASP A 79 -5.00 -6.54 5.34
C ASP A 79 -5.89 -7.69 5.87
N VAL A 80 -7.13 -7.83 5.38
CA VAL A 80 -8.00 -8.98 5.70
C VAL A 80 -7.56 -10.24 4.97
N GLU A 81 -7.26 -10.12 3.68
CA GLU A 81 -6.86 -11.23 2.81
C GLU A 81 -5.50 -11.81 3.21
N ASP A 82 -4.61 -10.98 3.76
CA ASP A 82 -3.26 -11.33 4.21
C ASP A 82 -3.20 -11.72 5.70
N ASP A 83 -4.31 -11.60 6.43
CA ASP A 83 -4.38 -11.76 7.90
C ASP A 83 -3.33 -10.91 8.63
N SER A 84 -3.09 -9.69 8.14
CA SER A 84 -2.09 -8.79 8.69
C SER A 84 -2.42 -8.41 10.14
N HIS A 85 -1.38 -8.07 10.92
CA HIS A 85 -1.55 -7.61 12.30
C HIS A 85 -1.52 -6.09 12.43
N LEU A 86 -0.59 -5.45 11.72
CA LEU A 86 -0.35 -4.01 11.80
C LEU A 86 -0.37 -3.36 10.42
N ARG A 87 -0.82 -2.11 10.38
CA ARG A 87 -0.62 -1.20 9.26
C ARG A 87 -0.13 0.13 9.79
N ARG A 88 1.04 0.58 9.30
CA ARG A 88 1.65 1.87 9.67
C ARG A 88 1.84 1.97 11.20
N GLY A 89 2.20 0.85 11.84
CA GLY A 89 2.43 0.74 13.29
C GLY A 89 1.16 0.65 14.13
N MET A 90 -0.03 0.68 13.52
CA MET A 90 -1.32 0.62 14.20
C MET A 90 -2.02 -0.72 13.92
N PRO A 91 -2.91 -1.22 14.80
CA PRO A 91 -3.70 -2.41 14.52
C PRO A 91 -4.52 -2.25 13.24
N VAL A 92 -4.60 -3.29 12.43
CA VAL A 92 -5.43 -3.25 11.22
C VAL A 92 -6.93 -3.18 11.57
N ALA A 93 -7.72 -2.54 10.71
CA ALA A 93 -9.13 -2.25 10.97
C ALA A 93 -9.95 -3.49 11.32
N HIS A 94 -9.68 -4.64 10.67
CA HIS A 94 -10.45 -5.86 10.90
C HIS A 94 -10.20 -6.51 12.27
N LYS A 95 -9.10 -6.17 12.96
CA LYS A 95 -8.86 -6.58 14.35
C LYS A 95 -9.57 -5.67 15.36
N ILE A 96 -10.08 -4.51 14.94
CA ILE A 96 -10.85 -3.56 15.76
C ILE A 96 -12.35 -3.72 15.52
N TYR A 97 -12.77 -3.63 14.26
CA TYR A 97 -14.18 -3.60 13.83
C TYR A 97 -14.71 -4.98 13.41
N GLY A 98 -13.82 -5.97 13.30
CA GLY A 98 -14.14 -7.29 12.77
C GLY A 98 -14.06 -7.37 11.24
N ILE A 99 -13.82 -8.58 10.76
CA ILE A 99 -13.73 -8.91 9.33
C ILE A 99 -15.01 -8.49 8.57
N PRO A 100 -16.24 -8.83 9.02
CA PRO A 100 -17.45 -8.55 8.23
C PRO A 100 -17.68 -7.05 7.99
N GLN A 101 -17.49 -6.21 9.01
CA GLN A 101 -17.67 -4.76 8.89
C GLN A 101 -16.58 -4.15 7.99
N THR A 102 -15.34 -4.62 8.12
CA THR A 102 -14.22 -4.11 7.33
C THR A 102 -14.40 -4.40 5.84
N ILE A 103 -14.76 -5.64 5.48
CA ILE A 103 -15.06 -6.02 4.09
C ILE A 103 -16.21 -5.19 3.53
N ASN A 104 -17.30 -5.07 4.29
CA ASN A 104 -18.47 -4.32 3.83
C ASN A 104 -18.15 -2.83 3.63
N SER A 105 -17.41 -2.22 4.56
CA SER A 105 -16.97 -0.81 4.48
C SER A 105 -16.08 -0.58 3.27
N ALA A 106 -15.09 -1.45 3.03
CA ALA A 106 -14.19 -1.35 1.88
C ALA A 106 -14.94 -1.46 0.55
N ASN A 107 -15.83 -2.45 0.42
CA ASN A 107 -16.66 -2.63 -0.77
C ASN A 107 -17.59 -1.44 -1.01
N TYR A 108 -18.21 -0.90 0.05
CA TYR A 108 -19.04 0.30 -0.05
C TYR A 108 -18.24 1.50 -0.58
N VAL A 109 -17.02 1.72 -0.07
CA VAL A 109 -16.15 2.81 -0.52
C VAL A 109 -15.72 2.66 -1.99
N TYR A 110 -15.57 1.44 -2.52
CA TYR A 110 -15.37 1.26 -3.96
C TYR A 110 -16.51 1.88 -4.78
N PHE A 111 -17.77 1.68 -4.37
CA PHE A 111 -18.93 2.27 -5.06
C PHE A 111 -19.05 3.78 -4.85
N LEU A 112 -18.68 4.29 -3.67
CA LEU A 112 -18.58 5.73 -3.45
C LEU A 112 -17.52 6.36 -4.36
N ALA A 113 -16.39 5.68 -4.60
CA ALA A 113 -15.37 6.15 -5.53
C ALA A 113 -15.91 6.19 -6.96
N PHE A 114 -16.70 5.20 -7.39
CA PHE A 114 -17.41 5.21 -8.67
C PHE A 114 -18.41 6.36 -8.79
N GLN A 115 -19.13 6.69 -7.71
CA GLN A 115 -20.03 7.85 -7.70
C GLN A 115 -19.26 9.16 -7.95
N GLU A 116 -18.07 9.31 -7.36
CA GLU A 116 -17.24 10.50 -7.56
C GLU A 116 -16.71 10.63 -9.00
N LEU A 117 -16.53 9.54 -9.75
CA LEU A 117 -16.08 9.58 -11.15
C LEU A 117 -17.01 10.43 -12.04
N GLN A 118 -18.31 10.48 -11.72
CA GLN A 118 -19.31 11.25 -12.47
C GLN A 118 -19.05 12.77 -12.43
N ARG A 119 -18.16 13.23 -11.56
CA ARG A 119 -17.78 14.64 -11.43
C ARG A 119 -16.65 15.03 -12.37
N ILE A 120 -15.87 14.07 -12.87
CA ILE A 120 -14.81 14.35 -13.83
C ILE A 120 -15.45 14.76 -15.15
N ARG A 121 -14.89 15.80 -15.79
CA ARG A 121 -15.30 16.23 -17.12
C ARG A 121 -14.21 15.86 -18.11
N PRO A 122 -14.42 14.83 -18.96
CA PRO A 122 -13.42 14.49 -19.98
C PRO A 122 -13.18 15.68 -20.89
N SER A 123 -11.91 15.96 -21.21
CA SER A 123 -11.52 17.07 -22.08
C SER A 123 -11.87 16.83 -23.56
N ARG A 124 -12.23 15.61 -23.92
CA ARG A 124 -12.49 15.16 -25.28
C ARG A 124 -13.70 14.25 -25.33
N GLU A 125 -14.45 14.33 -26.44
CA GLU A 125 -15.59 13.45 -26.70
C GLU A 125 -15.17 11.98 -26.83
N GLY A 126 -16.06 11.07 -26.42
CA GLY A 126 -15.86 9.62 -26.57
C GLY A 126 -15.04 8.94 -25.48
N ILE A 127 -14.47 9.68 -24.52
CA ILE A 127 -13.77 9.07 -23.37
C ILE A 127 -14.80 8.47 -22.41
N ARG A 128 -14.72 7.15 -22.18
CA ARG A 128 -15.57 6.41 -21.24
C ARG A 128 -14.80 6.16 -19.93
N ILE A 129 -14.92 7.09 -18.98
CA ILE A 129 -14.18 7.07 -17.71
C ILE A 129 -14.52 5.80 -16.90
N GLU A 130 -15.79 5.46 -16.81
CA GLU A 130 -16.27 4.34 -15.99
C GLU A 130 -15.76 3.01 -16.54
N GLU A 131 -15.76 2.81 -17.86
CA GLU A 131 -15.23 1.59 -18.48
C GLU A 131 -13.72 1.47 -18.26
N MET A 132 -12.99 2.57 -18.42
CA MET A 132 -11.55 2.63 -18.18
C MET A 132 -11.19 2.25 -16.74
N VAL A 133 -11.87 2.84 -15.75
CA VAL A 133 -11.65 2.53 -14.34
C VAL A 133 -12.07 1.10 -14.02
N THR A 134 -13.20 0.64 -14.57
CA THR A 134 -13.66 -0.76 -14.44
C THR A 134 -12.58 -1.73 -14.93
N GLN A 135 -11.98 -1.46 -16.09
CA GLN A 135 -10.94 -2.32 -16.64
C GLN A 135 -9.71 -2.40 -15.72
N GLU A 136 -9.32 -1.28 -15.09
CA GLU A 136 -8.20 -1.30 -14.16
C GLU A 136 -8.52 -1.93 -12.80
N LEU A 137 -9.76 -1.83 -12.32
CA LEU A 137 -10.20 -2.56 -11.14
C LEU A 137 -10.27 -4.06 -11.40
N LEU A 138 -10.67 -4.48 -12.61
CA LEU A 138 -10.57 -5.89 -13.03
C LEU A 138 -9.10 -6.35 -13.04
N ASN A 139 -8.18 -5.52 -13.52
CA ASN A 139 -6.75 -5.83 -13.49
C ASN A 139 -6.24 -5.93 -12.05
N LEU A 140 -6.61 -5.00 -11.17
CA LEU A 140 -6.27 -5.05 -9.75
C LEU A 140 -6.67 -6.40 -9.13
N HIS A 141 -7.93 -6.81 -9.32
CA HIS A 141 -8.44 -8.07 -8.78
C HIS A 141 -7.82 -9.31 -9.45
N ARG A 142 -7.48 -9.26 -10.74
CA ARG A 142 -6.73 -10.34 -11.41
C ARG A 142 -5.34 -10.50 -10.79
N GLY A 143 -4.64 -9.40 -10.54
CA GLY A 143 -3.35 -9.40 -9.87
C GLY A 143 -3.45 -9.95 -8.45
N GLN A 144 -4.37 -9.41 -7.64
CA GLN A 144 -4.62 -9.90 -6.28
C GLN A 144 -4.97 -11.38 -6.26
N GLY A 145 -5.88 -11.82 -7.15
CA GLY A 145 -6.29 -13.21 -7.24
C GLY A 145 -5.13 -14.16 -7.56
N MET A 146 -4.19 -13.75 -8.43
CA MET A 146 -3.01 -14.56 -8.71
C MET A 146 -2.02 -14.57 -7.55
N ASP A 147 -1.81 -13.45 -6.85
CA ASP A 147 -0.98 -13.37 -5.63
C ASP A 147 -1.49 -14.35 -4.56
N LEU A 148 -2.80 -14.30 -4.29
CA LEU A 148 -3.49 -15.22 -3.39
C LEU A 148 -3.41 -16.67 -3.87
N PHE A 149 -3.61 -16.92 -5.17
CA PHE A 149 -3.53 -18.26 -5.74
C PHE A 149 -2.14 -18.88 -5.52
N TYR A 150 -1.08 -18.14 -5.83
CA TYR A 150 0.30 -18.61 -5.62
C TYR A 150 0.52 -18.95 -4.15
N ARG A 151 0.15 -18.03 -3.25
CA ARG A 151 0.29 -18.16 -1.80
C ARG A 151 -0.47 -19.37 -1.22
N GLU A 152 -1.76 -19.47 -1.50
CA GLU A 152 -2.63 -20.50 -0.91
C GLU A 152 -2.36 -21.90 -1.48
N ASN A 153 -1.91 -22.00 -2.74
CA ASN A 153 -1.64 -23.27 -3.40
C ASN A 153 -0.15 -23.64 -3.42
N LEU A 154 0.72 -22.80 -2.84
CA LEU A 154 2.18 -22.96 -2.85
C LEU A 154 2.77 -23.15 -4.25
N VAL A 155 2.19 -22.47 -5.24
CA VAL A 155 2.68 -22.46 -6.61
C VAL A 155 3.71 -21.34 -6.73
N VAL A 156 4.98 -21.70 -6.86
CA VAL A 156 6.08 -20.74 -6.97
C VAL A 156 6.05 -20.12 -8.38
N PRO A 157 5.72 -18.83 -8.52
CA PRO A 157 5.69 -18.19 -9.83
C PRO A 157 7.10 -18.10 -10.42
N THR A 158 7.16 -17.97 -11.74
CA THR A 158 8.34 -17.44 -12.43
C THR A 158 8.46 -15.93 -12.16
N GLU A 159 9.63 -15.36 -12.43
CA GLU A 159 9.80 -13.91 -12.32
C GLU A 159 8.86 -13.15 -13.28
N GLN A 160 8.67 -13.68 -14.49
CA GLN A 160 7.74 -13.10 -15.45
C GLN A 160 6.30 -13.08 -14.92
N GLU A 161 5.81 -14.21 -14.40
CA GLU A 161 4.48 -14.31 -13.81
C GLU A 161 4.31 -13.37 -12.60
N TYR A 162 5.35 -13.24 -11.76
CA TYR A 162 5.36 -12.26 -10.68
C TYR A 162 5.21 -10.83 -11.23
N ILE A 163 5.98 -10.45 -12.27
CA ILE A 163 5.91 -9.11 -12.85
C ILE A 163 4.53 -8.85 -13.48
N GLU A 164 3.95 -9.82 -14.16
CA GLU A 164 2.60 -9.73 -14.72
C GLU A 164 1.54 -9.56 -13.62
N MET A 165 1.66 -10.32 -12.52
CA MET A 165 0.80 -10.19 -11.35
C MET A 165 0.91 -8.78 -10.74
N VAL A 166 2.13 -8.28 -10.50
CA VAL A 166 2.38 -6.96 -9.93
C VAL A 166 1.88 -5.83 -10.83
N ASN A 167 2.10 -5.94 -12.14
CA ASN A 167 1.62 -4.97 -13.10
C ASN A 167 0.09 -4.89 -13.11
N ASN A 168 -0.61 -5.99 -12.79
CA ASN A 168 -2.05 -6.01 -12.60
C ASN A 168 -2.47 -5.42 -11.24
N LYS A 169 -1.92 -5.92 -10.11
CA LYS A 169 -2.25 -5.53 -8.73
C LYS A 169 -1.89 -4.06 -8.45
N THR A 170 -0.59 -3.76 -8.43
CA THR A 170 -0.06 -2.45 -8.02
C THR A 170 -0.13 -1.45 -9.18
N GLY A 171 0.14 -1.91 -10.40
CA GLY A 171 0.04 -1.06 -11.59
C GLY A 171 -1.39 -0.57 -11.87
N GLY A 172 -2.43 -1.34 -11.51
CA GLY A 172 -3.83 -0.96 -11.72
C GLY A 172 -4.22 0.37 -11.07
N LEU A 173 -3.90 0.56 -9.79
CA LEU A 173 -4.21 1.81 -9.08
C LEU A 173 -3.43 3.01 -9.63
N PHE A 174 -2.14 2.83 -9.97
CA PHE A 174 -1.35 3.89 -10.60
C PHE A 174 -1.91 4.26 -11.98
N ARG A 175 -2.31 3.26 -12.79
CA ARG A 175 -2.94 3.50 -14.09
C ARG A 175 -4.28 4.22 -13.94
N ILE A 176 -5.10 3.92 -12.93
CA ILE A 176 -6.34 4.68 -12.68
C ILE A 176 -6.01 6.17 -12.51
N ALA A 177 -5.09 6.51 -11.62
CA ALA A 177 -4.70 7.91 -11.39
C ALA A 177 -4.26 8.60 -12.69
N ILE A 178 -3.31 7.99 -13.41
CA ILE A 178 -2.72 8.55 -14.62
C ILE A 178 -3.72 8.64 -15.76
N LYS A 179 -4.54 7.61 -15.99
CA LYS A 179 -5.52 7.61 -17.08
C LYS A 179 -6.68 8.58 -16.81
N LEU A 180 -7.12 8.74 -15.56
CA LEU A 180 -8.10 9.78 -15.20
C LEU A 180 -7.54 11.19 -15.46
N MET A 181 -6.27 11.43 -15.12
CA MET A 181 -5.63 12.71 -15.43
C MET A 181 -5.48 12.92 -16.94
N MET A 182 -5.07 11.90 -17.71
CA MET A 182 -5.00 11.97 -19.17
C MET A 182 -6.38 12.23 -19.82
N ALA A 183 -7.46 11.77 -19.18
CA ALA A 183 -8.82 12.03 -19.61
C ALA A 183 -9.27 13.47 -19.35
N ALA A 184 -8.82 14.08 -18.25
CA ALA A 184 -9.10 15.46 -17.88
C ALA A 184 -8.12 16.48 -18.49
N SER A 185 -6.95 16.04 -18.96
CA SER A 185 -5.90 16.89 -19.50
C SER A 185 -6.35 17.64 -20.77
N PRO A 186 -6.09 18.95 -20.89
CA PRO A 186 -6.35 19.71 -22.13
C PRO A 186 -5.38 19.38 -23.28
N GLU A 187 -4.37 18.54 -23.07
CA GLU A 187 -3.37 18.21 -24.09
C GLU A 187 -3.98 17.50 -25.30
N ASN A 188 -3.65 17.97 -26.51
CA ASN A 188 -4.10 17.39 -27.77
C ASN A 188 -2.98 17.43 -28.85
N PRO A 189 -2.52 16.28 -29.38
CA PRO A 189 -2.88 14.91 -28.99
C PRO A 189 -2.33 14.56 -27.59
N PRO A 190 -3.02 13.70 -26.81
CA PRO A 190 -2.54 13.31 -25.49
C PRO A 190 -1.23 12.52 -25.60
N ARG A 191 -0.27 12.78 -24.71
CA ARG A 191 0.86 11.87 -24.51
C ARG A 191 0.42 10.66 -23.68
N ASP A 192 0.99 9.49 -24.00
CA ASP A 192 0.77 8.28 -23.21
C ASP A 192 1.79 8.17 -22.07
N TYR A 193 1.28 8.20 -20.84
CA TYR A 193 2.05 8.10 -19.61
C TYR A 193 1.93 6.73 -18.93
N VAL A 194 1.11 5.82 -19.49
CA VAL A 194 0.88 4.49 -18.93
C VAL A 194 2.15 3.64 -18.82
N PRO A 195 3.06 3.62 -19.81
CA PRO A 195 4.30 2.84 -19.71
C PRO A 195 5.16 3.25 -18.50
N LEU A 196 5.31 4.55 -18.27
CA LEU A 196 6.03 5.06 -17.10
C LEU A 196 5.31 4.72 -15.79
N ALA A 197 3.99 4.84 -15.76
CA ALA A 197 3.19 4.48 -14.59
C ALA A 197 3.33 3.00 -14.22
N ASN A 198 3.33 2.11 -15.21
CA ASN A 198 3.55 0.68 -15.02
C ASN A 198 4.94 0.41 -14.44
N LEU A 199 5.97 1.04 -14.99
CA LEU A 199 7.34 0.86 -14.53
C LEU A 199 7.53 1.36 -13.09
N ILE A 200 6.95 2.51 -12.73
CA ILE A 200 6.92 3.01 -11.35
C ILE A 200 6.19 2.02 -10.43
N GLY A 201 5.05 1.47 -10.84
CA GLY A 201 4.29 0.49 -10.08
C GLY A 201 5.09 -0.78 -9.77
N ILE A 202 5.84 -1.29 -10.76
CA ILE A 202 6.72 -2.46 -10.59
C ILE A 202 7.88 -2.13 -9.63
N ILE A 203 8.55 -0.99 -9.82
CA ILE A 203 9.64 -0.53 -8.94
C ILE A 203 9.12 -0.42 -7.50
N PHE A 204 7.94 0.18 -7.31
CA PHE A 204 7.34 0.37 -6.00
C PHE A 204 7.08 -0.96 -5.30
N GLN A 205 6.53 -1.96 -6.00
CA GLN A 205 6.25 -3.27 -5.40
C GLN A 205 7.51 -4.05 -5.07
N ILE A 206 8.46 -4.16 -6.00
CA ILE A 206 9.72 -4.89 -5.76
C ILE A 206 10.48 -4.24 -4.60
N ARG A 207 10.44 -2.91 -4.48
CA ARG A 207 11.02 -2.19 -3.35
C ARG A 207 10.28 -2.48 -2.04
N ASP A 208 8.95 -2.52 -2.04
CA ASP A 208 8.16 -2.86 -0.85
C ASP A 208 8.52 -4.26 -0.34
N ASP A 209 8.57 -5.24 -1.24
CA ASP A 209 8.99 -6.62 -0.99
C ASP A 209 10.43 -6.70 -0.45
N TYR A 210 11.36 -5.92 -1.02
CA TYR A 210 12.74 -5.86 -0.53
C TYR A 210 12.81 -5.30 0.90
N VAL A 211 12.13 -4.17 1.14
CA VAL A 211 12.18 -3.44 2.42
C VAL A 211 11.48 -4.24 3.52
N ASN A 212 10.43 -5.02 3.21
CA ASN A 212 9.77 -5.94 4.14
C ASN A 212 10.76 -6.90 4.82
N LEU A 213 11.76 -7.37 4.07
CA LEU A 213 12.73 -8.37 4.52
C LEU A 213 14.07 -7.80 5.01
N GLN A 214 14.34 -6.50 4.81
CA GLN A 214 15.64 -5.89 5.07
C GLN A 214 15.60 -4.65 5.98
N SER A 215 14.42 -4.07 6.27
CA SER A 215 14.34 -2.81 7.02
C SER A 215 13.81 -2.97 8.44
N VAL A 216 14.58 -2.46 9.40
CA VAL A 216 14.17 -2.35 10.82
C VAL A 216 13.01 -1.37 11.00
N GLU A 217 12.98 -0.24 10.27
CA GLU A 217 11.86 0.71 10.30
C GLU A 217 10.57 0.03 9.82
N TYR A 218 10.68 -0.78 8.76
CA TYR A 218 9.53 -1.51 8.23
C TYR A 218 9.06 -2.60 9.18
N ALA A 219 9.99 -3.28 9.86
CA ALA A 219 9.67 -4.23 10.92
C ALA A 219 8.86 -3.61 12.06
N ASN A 220 9.04 -2.31 12.34
CA ASN A 220 8.24 -1.60 13.34
C ASN A 220 6.84 -1.19 12.82
N ASN A 221 6.68 -1.00 11.51
CA ASN A 221 5.43 -0.50 10.91
C ASN A 221 4.45 -1.60 10.48
N LYS A 222 4.97 -2.77 10.09
CA LYS A 222 4.19 -3.93 9.66
C LYS A 222 4.47 -5.13 10.55
N GLY A 223 5.74 -5.45 10.74
CA GLY A 223 6.19 -6.56 11.55
C GLY A 223 7.48 -7.13 10.96
N PHE A 224 8.26 -7.87 11.76
CA PHE A 224 9.52 -8.41 11.29
C PHE A 224 9.29 -9.49 10.21
N CYS A 225 9.71 -9.19 8.98
CA CYS A 225 9.57 -10.04 7.78
C CYS A 225 8.16 -10.64 7.65
N GLU A 226 7.14 -9.78 7.59
CA GLU A 226 5.74 -10.23 7.50
C GLU A 226 5.44 -11.03 6.24
N ASP A 227 6.15 -10.82 5.13
CA ASP A 227 5.95 -11.64 3.91
C ASP A 227 6.07 -13.15 4.22
N PHE A 228 6.93 -13.54 5.17
CA PHE A 228 7.01 -14.94 5.62
C PHE A 228 5.82 -15.37 6.48
N SER A 229 5.27 -14.49 7.31
CA SER A 229 4.04 -14.77 8.08
C SER A 229 2.82 -14.88 7.20
N GLU A 230 2.74 -14.05 6.16
CA GLU A 230 1.68 -14.11 5.14
C GLU A 230 1.84 -15.36 4.26
N GLY A 231 3.07 -15.84 4.08
CA GLY A 231 3.40 -16.92 3.15
C GLY A 231 3.53 -16.42 1.70
N LYS A 232 3.75 -15.10 1.53
CA LYS A 232 3.73 -14.40 0.26
C LYS A 232 4.97 -14.72 -0.59
N PHE A 233 4.76 -14.91 -1.90
CA PHE A 233 5.85 -15.07 -2.86
C PHE A 233 6.36 -13.71 -3.34
N SER A 234 7.00 -12.97 -2.43
CA SER A 234 7.61 -11.67 -2.75
C SER A 234 8.84 -11.79 -3.64
N PHE A 235 9.22 -10.73 -4.36
CA PHE A 235 10.26 -10.79 -5.41
C PHE A 235 11.57 -11.46 -4.94
N PRO A 236 12.16 -11.09 -3.78
CA PRO A 236 13.38 -11.74 -3.31
C PRO A 236 13.17 -13.22 -2.96
N ILE A 237 11.99 -13.59 -2.46
CA ILE A 237 11.62 -14.97 -2.11
C ILE A 237 11.48 -15.83 -3.37
N VAL A 238 10.81 -15.31 -4.41
CA VAL A 238 10.69 -15.96 -5.71
C VAL A 238 12.07 -16.25 -6.28
N HIS A 239 12.95 -15.24 -6.34
CA HIS A 239 14.32 -15.43 -6.79
C HIS A 239 15.05 -16.50 -5.94
N ALA A 240 14.97 -16.42 -4.62
CA ALA A 240 15.68 -17.33 -3.72
C ALA A 240 15.29 -18.80 -3.94
N ILE A 241 13.99 -19.10 -4.09
CA ILE A 241 13.50 -20.46 -4.32
C ILE A 241 13.95 -20.97 -5.69
N ARG A 242 13.96 -20.10 -6.71
CA ARG A 242 14.31 -20.51 -8.09
C ARG A 242 15.81 -20.62 -8.32
N ALA A 243 16.62 -19.81 -7.63
CA ALA A 243 18.07 -19.82 -7.71
C ALA A 243 18.68 -21.11 -7.12
N ASP A 244 18.00 -21.74 -6.17
CA ASP A 244 18.42 -23.03 -5.61
C ASP A 244 17.24 -23.99 -5.44
N GLN A 245 16.91 -24.71 -6.52
CA GLN A 245 15.81 -25.69 -6.54
C GLN A 245 16.14 -26.99 -5.78
N SER A 246 17.41 -27.21 -5.41
CA SER A 246 17.81 -28.37 -4.61
C SER A 246 17.41 -28.21 -3.13
N ASN A 247 17.18 -26.97 -2.69
CA ASN A 247 16.85 -26.63 -1.32
C ASN A 247 15.38 -26.21 -1.17
N ARG A 248 14.63 -26.93 -0.35
CA ARG A 248 13.20 -26.67 -0.09
C ARG A 248 12.93 -25.87 1.20
N GLN A 249 13.97 -25.40 1.90
CA GLN A 249 13.84 -24.79 3.22
C GLN A 249 13.04 -23.49 3.17
N ILE A 250 13.34 -22.56 2.25
CA ILE A 250 12.59 -21.31 2.12
C ILE A 250 11.11 -21.59 1.82
N LEU A 251 10.84 -22.47 0.85
CA LEU A 251 9.46 -22.86 0.50
C LEU A 251 8.72 -23.49 1.69
N ASN A 252 9.38 -24.36 2.45
CA ASN A 252 8.79 -24.98 3.63
C ASN A 252 8.57 -23.97 4.76
N ILE A 253 9.48 -23.02 4.98
CA ILE A 253 9.31 -21.94 5.96
C ILE A 253 8.11 -21.07 5.56
N LEU A 254 8.01 -20.69 4.29
CA LEU A 254 6.91 -19.91 3.75
C LEU A 254 5.55 -20.62 3.97
N ARG A 255 5.51 -21.94 3.72
CA ARG A 255 4.33 -22.78 3.98
C ARG A 255 3.90 -22.79 5.44
N GLN A 256 4.84 -22.71 6.39
CA GLN A 256 4.52 -22.73 7.82
C GLN A 256 3.94 -21.42 8.34
N ARG A 257 4.04 -20.31 7.57
CA ARG A 257 3.56 -18.98 7.98
C ARG A 257 4.02 -18.60 9.40
N PRO A 258 5.33 -18.66 9.69
CA PRO A 258 5.83 -18.51 11.06
C PRO A 258 5.51 -17.12 11.60
N SER A 259 5.01 -17.05 12.82
CA SER A 259 4.97 -15.80 13.59
C SER A 259 6.31 -15.50 14.28
N SER A 260 7.06 -16.55 14.62
CA SER A 260 8.32 -16.43 15.39
C SER A 260 9.50 -15.92 14.54
N PRO A 261 10.44 -15.15 15.13
CA PRO A 261 11.58 -14.59 14.39
C PRO A 261 12.60 -15.63 13.89
N GLY A 262 12.71 -16.79 14.54
CA GLY A 262 13.75 -17.79 14.27
C GLY A 262 13.76 -18.29 12.82
N PRO A 263 12.66 -18.90 12.32
CA PRO A 263 12.57 -19.37 10.93
C PRO A 263 12.75 -18.23 9.90
N LYS A 264 12.17 -17.05 10.17
CA LYS A 264 12.30 -15.87 9.31
C LYS A 264 13.76 -15.43 9.17
N THR A 265 14.46 -15.35 10.30
CA THR A 265 15.87 -14.97 10.36
C THR A 265 16.77 -16.00 9.64
N TYR A 266 16.44 -17.28 9.74
CA TYR A 266 17.15 -18.33 9.01
C TYR A 266 16.97 -18.17 7.49
N ALA A 267 15.72 -17.97 7.03
CA ALA A 267 15.42 -17.78 5.62
C ALA A 267 16.12 -16.54 5.05
N VAL A 268 16.05 -15.38 5.73
CA VAL A 268 16.75 -14.15 5.30
C VAL A 268 18.26 -14.37 5.20
N SER A 269 18.87 -15.06 6.18
CA SER A 269 20.30 -15.41 6.15
C SER A 269 20.66 -16.26 4.93
N TYR A 270 19.82 -17.24 4.58
CA TYR A 270 19.99 -18.08 3.40
C TYR A 270 19.88 -17.26 2.10
N MET A 271 18.87 -16.40 2.02
CA MET A 271 18.63 -15.51 0.88
C MET A 271 19.80 -14.57 0.64
N ASN A 272 20.46 -14.11 1.71
CA ASN A 272 21.62 -13.25 1.62
C ASN A 272 22.89 -14.03 1.21
N GLN A 273 23.20 -15.11 1.94
CA GLN A 273 24.53 -15.75 1.86
C GLN A 273 24.63 -16.87 0.82
N LYS A 274 23.52 -17.47 0.39
CA LYS A 274 23.51 -18.63 -0.52
C LYS A 274 22.96 -18.30 -1.89
N THR A 275 21.85 -17.58 -1.95
CA THR A 275 21.20 -17.26 -3.24
C THR A 275 21.44 -15.82 -3.70
N ASN A 276 22.07 -14.97 -2.89
CA ASN A 276 22.34 -13.56 -3.21
C ASN A 276 21.08 -12.77 -3.63
N SER A 277 19.92 -13.14 -3.12
CA SER A 277 18.62 -12.67 -3.61
C SER A 277 18.39 -11.18 -3.36
N PHE A 278 18.94 -10.64 -2.27
CA PHE A 278 18.88 -9.19 -1.99
C PHE A 278 19.77 -8.39 -2.95
N SER A 279 20.96 -8.89 -3.26
CA SER A 279 21.85 -8.26 -4.26
C SER A 279 21.22 -8.29 -5.66
N TYR A 280 20.66 -9.44 -6.06
CA TYR A 280 19.89 -9.56 -7.30
C TYR A 280 18.74 -8.56 -7.36
N THR A 281 17.93 -8.48 -6.30
CA THR A 281 16.80 -7.55 -6.23
C THR A 281 17.24 -6.09 -6.39
N ARG A 282 18.35 -5.68 -5.74
CA ARG A 282 18.92 -4.33 -5.92
C ARG A 282 19.35 -4.07 -7.36
N GLN A 283 19.98 -5.04 -8.02
CA GLN A 283 20.40 -4.91 -9.43
C GLN A 283 19.19 -4.74 -10.36
N VAL A 284 18.12 -5.51 -10.14
CA VAL A 284 16.87 -5.38 -10.89
C VAL A 284 16.25 -4.00 -10.66
N LEU A 285 16.12 -3.54 -9.41
CA LEU A 285 15.61 -2.20 -9.08
C LEU A 285 16.43 -1.09 -9.74
N ARG A 286 17.76 -1.18 -9.76
CA ARG A 286 18.63 -0.22 -10.48
C ARG A 286 18.35 -0.20 -11.98
N SER A 287 18.21 -1.38 -12.60
CA SER A 287 17.93 -1.50 -14.03
C SER A 287 16.58 -0.89 -14.39
N LEU A 288 15.54 -1.18 -13.61
CA LEU A 288 14.19 -0.63 -13.82
C LEU A 288 14.16 0.88 -13.56
N THR A 289 14.83 1.35 -12.51
CA THR A 289 14.89 2.78 -12.18
C THR A 289 15.62 3.58 -13.26
N ARG A 290 16.71 3.04 -13.83
CA ARG A 290 17.39 3.64 -14.99
C ARG A 290 16.43 3.78 -16.18
N GLN A 291 15.70 2.73 -16.52
CA GLN A 291 14.70 2.78 -17.60
C GLN A 291 13.61 3.82 -17.30
N ALA A 292 13.20 3.98 -16.04
CA ALA A 292 12.23 5.00 -15.65
C ALA A 292 12.78 6.42 -15.86
N PHE A 293 14.04 6.68 -15.52
CA PHE A 293 14.70 7.96 -15.83
C PHE A 293 14.82 8.21 -17.34
N GLU A 294 15.17 7.20 -18.12
CA GLU A 294 15.23 7.29 -19.58
C GLU A 294 13.85 7.63 -20.17
N GLU A 295 12.79 7.01 -19.66
CA GLU A 295 11.41 7.28 -20.08
C GLU A 295 10.94 8.68 -19.67
N VAL A 296 11.26 9.14 -18.46
CA VAL A 296 11.00 10.52 -18.02
C VAL A 296 11.70 11.52 -18.94
N LYS A 297 12.96 11.27 -19.31
CA LYS A 297 13.71 12.10 -20.26
C LYS A 297 13.04 12.10 -21.65
N ARG A 298 12.61 10.94 -22.14
CA ARG A 298 11.88 10.81 -23.42
C ARG A 298 10.57 11.64 -23.41
N LEU A 299 9.90 11.71 -22.27
CA LEU A 299 8.67 12.48 -22.07
C LEU A 299 8.90 14.00 -21.87
N GLY A 300 10.15 14.47 -21.91
CA GLY A 300 10.52 15.89 -21.80
C GLY A 300 11.07 16.32 -20.44
N GLY A 301 11.35 15.37 -19.54
CA GLY A 301 11.87 15.63 -18.19
C GLY A 301 10.79 16.06 -17.20
N ASN A 302 10.96 15.68 -15.92
CA ASN A 302 10.07 16.08 -14.84
C ASN A 302 10.77 15.95 -13.48
N PRO A 303 11.23 17.06 -12.91
CA PRO A 303 11.97 17.05 -11.64
C PRO A 303 11.20 16.41 -10.48
N GLY A 304 9.87 16.52 -10.47
CA GLY A 304 9.02 15.90 -9.45
C GLY A 304 9.03 14.39 -9.53
N VAL A 305 8.82 13.83 -10.73
CA VAL A 305 8.88 12.39 -10.96
C VAL A 305 10.30 11.86 -10.73
N GLU A 306 11.32 12.57 -11.19
CA GLU A 306 12.73 12.22 -10.94
C GLU A 306 13.06 12.18 -9.44
N ALA A 307 12.56 13.14 -8.65
CA ALA A 307 12.75 13.15 -7.21
C ALA A 307 12.04 11.98 -6.51
N ILE A 308 10.87 11.57 -7.01
CA ILE A 308 10.16 10.38 -6.52
C ILE A 308 10.98 9.12 -6.83
N LEU A 309 11.47 8.97 -8.07
CA LEU A 309 12.31 7.85 -8.47
C LEU A 309 13.57 7.74 -7.61
N LYS A 310 14.27 8.85 -7.35
CA LYS A 310 15.42 8.88 -6.44
C LYS A 310 15.07 8.40 -5.03
N LYS A 311 13.91 8.77 -4.49
CA LYS A 311 13.45 8.29 -3.17
C LYS A 311 13.10 6.80 -3.15
N LEU A 312 12.80 6.22 -4.31
CA LEU A 312 12.55 4.79 -4.46
C LEU A 312 13.83 3.97 -4.63
N GLU A 313 14.97 4.60 -4.91
CA GLU A 313 16.25 3.88 -4.98
C GLU A 313 16.56 3.19 -3.64
N VAL A 314 17.17 2.01 -3.75
CA VAL A 314 17.67 1.24 -2.63
C VAL A 314 19.19 1.32 -2.69
N GLU A 315 19.77 2.02 -1.71
CA GLU A 315 21.22 2.15 -1.58
C GLU A 315 21.87 0.78 -1.29
N GLU A 316 23.16 0.63 -1.58
CA GLU A 316 23.88 -0.51 -1.02
C GLU A 316 23.93 -0.33 0.48
N PRO A 317 23.60 -1.36 1.26
CA PRO A 317 23.80 -1.28 2.68
C PRO A 317 25.30 -1.02 2.94
N SER A 318 25.59 -0.02 3.78
CA SER A 318 26.96 0.15 4.26
C SER A 318 27.40 -1.10 5.01
N GLU A 319 28.71 -1.36 5.08
CA GLU A 319 29.25 -2.48 5.88
C GLU A 319 28.74 -2.44 7.34
N GLU A 320 28.49 -1.25 7.87
CA GLU A 320 27.92 -1.02 9.20
C GLU A 320 26.43 -1.39 9.28
N ALA A 321 25.65 -1.13 8.24
CA ALA A 321 24.24 -1.51 8.18
C ALA A 321 24.08 -3.04 8.02
N GLU A 322 24.94 -3.69 7.23
CA GLU A 322 24.97 -5.15 7.12
C GLU A 322 25.33 -5.80 8.46
N LYS A 323 26.38 -5.31 9.14
CA LYS A 323 26.73 -5.78 10.49
C LYS A 323 25.62 -5.52 11.50
N GLY A 324 24.98 -4.35 11.46
CA GLY A 324 23.88 -4.00 12.36
C GLY A 324 22.66 -4.92 12.17
N LEU A 325 22.34 -5.28 10.93
CA LEU A 325 21.30 -6.25 10.62
C LEU A 325 21.70 -7.65 11.10
N GLU A 326 22.92 -8.11 10.84
CA GLU A 326 23.40 -9.41 11.34
C GLU A 326 23.41 -9.49 12.86
N GLU A 327 23.80 -8.43 13.56
CA GLU A 327 23.73 -8.35 15.03
C GLU A 327 22.29 -8.37 15.54
N ALA A 328 21.39 -7.62 14.91
CA ALA A 328 19.97 -7.61 15.27
C ALA A 328 19.33 -8.99 15.07
N LEU A 329 19.60 -9.63 13.93
CA LEU A 329 19.20 -10.99 13.62
C LEU A 329 19.81 -11.99 14.63
N GLY A 330 21.06 -11.79 15.03
CA GLY A 330 21.73 -12.57 16.08
C GLY A 330 21.05 -12.45 17.44
N ARG A 331 20.67 -11.23 17.85
CA ARG A 331 19.94 -10.99 19.12
C ARG A 331 18.56 -11.64 19.11
N LEU A 332 17.81 -11.56 18.01
CA LEU A 332 16.51 -12.21 17.87
C LEU A 332 16.61 -13.75 17.93
N ARG A 333 17.69 -14.34 17.39
CA ARG A 333 17.98 -15.78 17.55
C ARG A 333 18.16 -16.17 19.02
N THR A 334 18.90 -15.37 19.80
CA THR A 334 19.16 -15.65 21.22
C THR A 334 17.94 -15.45 22.14
N GLN A 335 17.03 -14.54 21.79
CA GLN A 335 15.77 -14.36 22.53
C GLN A 335 14.80 -15.52 22.29
N SER A 336 14.78 -16.10 21.09
CA SER A 336 13.95 -17.27 20.78
C SER A 336 14.42 -18.57 21.43
N SER A 337 15.70 -18.66 21.83
CA SER A 337 16.25 -19.84 22.55
C SER A 337 16.01 -19.80 24.06
N ASN A 338 15.65 -18.66 24.63
CA ASN A 338 15.48 -18.45 26.08
C ASN A 338 14.01 -18.51 26.56
N GLY A 339 13.15 -19.27 25.87
CA GLY A 339 11.98 -19.94 26.47
C GLY A 339 10.91 -19.12 27.21
N ASN A 340 10.86 -17.79 27.09
CA ASN A 340 9.74 -16.99 27.60
C ASN A 340 8.96 -16.41 26.43
N GLY A 341 7.90 -17.13 26.06
CA GLY A 341 6.89 -16.67 25.11
C GLY A 341 6.09 -15.49 25.67
N ASN A 342 5.74 -14.58 24.76
CA ASN A 342 4.81 -13.45 24.91
C ASN A 342 5.18 -12.40 25.98
N GLU A 343 5.78 -11.28 25.54
CA GLU A 343 5.45 -9.87 25.92
C GLU A 343 6.58 -8.84 25.74
N VAL A 344 7.80 -9.20 25.30
CA VAL A 344 8.95 -8.23 25.38
C VAL A 344 9.40 -7.64 24.03
N VAL A 345 8.67 -7.84 22.92
CA VAL A 345 9.12 -7.36 21.60
C VAL A 345 8.91 -5.85 21.39
N VAL A 346 8.06 -5.20 22.19
CA VAL A 346 7.73 -3.77 21.98
C VAL A 346 8.65 -2.82 22.78
N ASP A 347 9.26 -3.25 23.88
CA ASP A 347 9.83 -2.31 24.86
C ASP A 347 11.36 -2.10 24.75
N GLN A 348 12.09 -2.98 24.06
CA GLN A 348 13.56 -2.84 23.93
C GLN A 348 14.05 -2.10 22.68
N VAL A 349 13.23 -1.98 21.63
CA VAL A 349 13.61 -1.22 20.41
C VAL A 349 13.43 0.30 20.61
N SER A 350 12.51 0.70 21.49
CA SER A 350 12.26 2.11 21.85
C SER A 350 13.47 2.81 22.50
N LYS A 351 14.32 2.06 23.22
CA LYS A 351 15.44 2.64 23.99
C LYS A 351 16.67 3.01 23.16
N MET A 352 16.75 2.63 21.88
CA MET A 352 17.88 3.00 21.01
C MET A 352 17.70 4.33 20.27
N SER A 353 16.50 4.90 20.25
CA SER A 353 16.21 6.15 19.51
C SER A 353 16.45 7.46 20.30
N THR A 354 16.78 7.41 21.60
CA THR A 354 16.90 8.63 22.43
C THR A 354 18.31 9.21 22.53
N LYS A 355 19.30 8.62 21.84
CA LYS A 355 20.63 9.22 21.68
C LYS A 355 20.82 9.64 20.21
N THR A 356 20.17 10.72 19.81
CA THR A 356 20.70 11.80 18.94
C THR A 356 19.52 12.69 18.54
N LEU A 357 19.35 13.81 19.27
CA LEU A 357 18.76 15.10 18.85
C LEU A 357 18.35 15.88 20.11
N LYS A 358 19.33 16.49 20.77
CA LYS A 358 19.09 17.74 21.51
C LYS A 358 19.36 18.87 20.54
N VAL A 359 18.41 19.80 20.38
CA VAL A 359 18.59 21.27 20.42
C VAL A 359 17.25 21.97 20.13
N ASN A 360 16.77 22.67 21.17
CA ASN A 360 16.05 23.95 21.26
C ASN A 360 14.75 24.24 20.48
N GLY A 361 13.61 24.11 21.18
CA GLY A 361 12.96 25.24 21.88
C GLY A 361 12.42 26.42 21.05
N GLY A 362 11.09 26.52 20.95
CA GLY A 362 10.36 27.72 20.55
C GLY A 362 8.85 27.49 20.50
N GLY A 363 8.16 27.70 21.62
CA GLY A 363 6.71 27.50 21.74
C GLY A 363 5.90 28.69 21.25
N SER A 364 4.69 28.41 20.74
CA SER A 364 3.62 29.39 20.63
C SER A 364 2.28 28.73 20.97
N HIS A 365 1.70 29.18 22.08
CA HIS A 365 0.34 28.90 22.53
C HIS A 365 -0.69 29.39 21.52
N PHE A 366 -1.75 28.60 21.29
CA PHE A 366 -3.04 29.12 20.88
C PHE A 366 -4.11 28.66 21.89
N SER A 367 -4.67 29.64 22.57
CA SER A 367 -5.74 29.55 23.56
C SER A 367 -7.10 29.52 22.87
N THR A 368 -7.93 28.55 23.21
CA THR A 368 -9.37 28.54 22.90
C THR A 368 -10.12 29.33 23.97
N THR A 369 -10.70 30.46 23.60
CA THR A 369 -11.72 31.15 24.40
C THR A 369 -13.10 30.85 23.84
N THR A 370 -13.86 30.09 24.64
CA THR A 370 -15.31 30.05 24.64
C THR A 370 -15.88 31.43 24.95
N ASN A 371 -16.90 31.87 24.20
CA ASN A 371 -17.85 32.87 24.68
C ASN A 371 -19.23 32.52 24.10
N GLY A 372 -20.14 32.15 24.99
CA GLY A 372 -21.57 32.30 24.77
C GLY A 372 -22.07 33.37 25.73
N THR A 373 -22.93 34.26 25.24
CA THR A 373 -24.07 34.85 25.97
C THR A 373 -24.97 35.60 24.98
N ASN A 374 -26.21 35.10 24.88
CA ASN A 374 -27.49 35.80 25.04
C ASN A 374 -27.77 37.20 24.45
N ASP A 375 -28.90 37.21 23.72
CA ASP A 375 -30.12 38.00 23.96
C ASP A 375 -30.50 39.15 23.00
N THR A 376 -31.80 39.12 22.64
CA THR A 376 -32.72 40.16 22.15
C THR A 376 -32.55 40.71 20.72
N HIS A 377 -33.45 40.34 19.79
CA HIS A 377 -34.77 40.96 19.56
C HIS A 377 -35.62 40.18 18.56
#